data_AF-A0A7C5LIX9-F1
#
_entry.id   AF-A0A7C5LIX9-F1
#
_cell.length_a   1.000
_cell.length_b   1.000
_cell.length_c   1.000
_cell.angle_alpha   90.00
_cell.angle_beta   90.00
_cell.angle_gamma   90.00
#
_symmetry.space_group_name_H-M   'P 1'
#
loop_
_entity.id
_entity.type
_entity.pdbx_description
1 polymer ?
#
loop_
_entity_poly.entity_id
_entity_poly.type
_entity_poly.pdbx_seq_one_letter_code
_entity_poly.pdbx_strand_id
1 'polypeptide(L)'
;MKKKFFLMLILALLLFLCFPPLIEAQEQEVSQNPISWDNWRAAKESAEKYDQEGDYTRALQYYLEYIRQAEGLGRLDLAAWGKNNAAYMIIKQHKQDSSTDLAPAKKLLEEGLAIAEATEDCKLKLQSNLEYIKMFIKD
;
A
#
# COMPACT_ATOMS: atom_id res chain seq x y z
N MET A 1 2.62 -66.00 -28.02
CA MET A 1 3.08 -64.86 -28.85
C MET A 1 2.65 -63.54 -28.18
N LYS A 2 3.61 -62.62 -27.97
CA LYS A 2 3.47 -61.18 -27.63
C LYS A 2 2.90 -60.88 -26.22
N LYS A 3 3.77 -60.49 -25.26
CA LYS A 3 4.11 -59.09 -24.85
C LYS A 3 2.91 -58.41 -24.12
N LYS A 4 2.97 -57.86 -22.91
CA LYS A 4 4.01 -57.52 -21.93
C LYS A 4 3.30 -57.26 -20.58
N PHE A 5 3.91 -57.71 -19.48
CA PHE A 5 3.78 -57.10 -18.15
C PHE A 5 4.21 -55.63 -18.23
N PHE A 6 3.42 -54.68 -17.72
CA PHE A 6 3.91 -53.49 -17.01
C PHE A 6 2.77 -52.63 -16.44
N LEU A 7 2.88 -52.32 -15.15
CA LEU A 7 2.56 -51.03 -14.54
C LEU A 7 1.10 -50.56 -14.48
N MET A 8 0.37 -51.02 -13.47
CA MET A 8 -0.67 -50.22 -12.82
C MET A 8 -0.41 -50.19 -11.32
N LEU A 9 0.59 -49.39 -10.91
CA LEU A 9 0.75 -48.98 -9.52
C LEU A 9 1.51 -47.65 -9.43
N ILE A 10 1.02 -46.63 -10.13
CA ILE A 10 1.36 -45.22 -9.84
C ILE A 10 0.09 -44.39 -10.05
N LEU A 11 -0.92 -44.64 -9.20
CA LEU A 11 -2.13 -43.82 -9.11
C LEU A 11 -2.32 -43.39 -7.66
N ALA A 12 -1.29 -42.75 -7.08
CA ALA A 12 -1.38 -42.09 -5.77
C ALA A 12 -0.14 -41.23 -5.48
N LEU A 13 0.44 -40.50 -6.45
CA LEU A 13 1.55 -39.59 -6.15
C LEU A 13 1.79 -38.50 -7.21
N LEU A 14 0.73 -37.86 -7.70
CA LEU A 14 0.83 -36.67 -8.60
C LEU A 14 -0.29 -35.65 -8.30
N LEU A 15 -0.50 -35.33 -7.02
CA LEU A 15 -1.33 -34.20 -6.59
C LEU A 15 -0.59 -33.19 -5.72
N PHE A 16 0.74 -33.29 -5.66
CA PHE A 16 1.60 -32.23 -5.16
C PHE A 16 2.53 -31.82 -6.30
N LEU A 17 2.80 -30.52 -6.38
CA LEU A 17 3.66 -29.84 -7.37
C LEU A 17 2.93 -29.22 -8.57
N CYS A 18 2.09 -28.21 -8.32
CA CYS A 18 2.19 -26.92 -9.01
C CYS A 18 1.27 -25.86 -8.37
N PHE A 19 1.45 -25.58 -7.07
CA PHE A 19 1.12 -24.25 -6.59
C PHE A 19 2.36 -23.39 -6.86
N PRO A 20 2.30 -22.36 -7.73
CA PRO A 20 3.31 -21.33 -7.64
C PRO A 20 3.21 -20.72 -6.23
N PRO A 21 4.33 -20.32 -5.60
CA PRO A 21 4.23 -19.55 -4.39
C PRO A 21 3.43 -18.29 -4.72
N LEU A 22 2.32 -18.11 -4.02
CA LEU A 22 1.54 -16.88 -4.00
C LEU A 22 2.38 -15.82 -3.28
N ILE A 23 3.45 -15.35 -3.94
CA ILE A 23 4.00 -14.04 -3.65
C ILE A 23 3.17 -13.11 -4.53
N GLU A 24 1.98 -12.78 -4.06
CA GLU A 24 1.25 -11.62 -4.55
C GLU A 24 2.06 -10.40 -4.14
N ALA A 25 3.02 -10.03 -4.99
CA ALA A 25 3.28 -8.63 -5.19
C ALA A 25 1.93 -8.03 -5.59
N GLN A 26 1.25 -7.35 -4.66
CA GLN A 26 0.09 -6.54 -4.99
C GLN A 26 0.57 -5.46 -5.94
N GLU A 27 0.58 -5.76 -7.24
CA GLU A 27 0.58 -4.74 -8.27
C GLU A 27 -0.65 -3.91 -8.03
N GLN A 28 -0.42 -2.74 -7.45
CA GLN A 28 -1.46 -1.79 -7.13
C GLN A 28 -2.10 -1.38 -8.46
N GLU A 29 -3.29 -1.90 -8.74
CA GLU A 29 -4.06 -1.55 -9.94
C GLU A 29 -4.21 -0.03 -9.94
N VAL A 30 -3.51 0.63 -10.87
CA VAL A 30 -3.53 2.09 -10.96
C VAL A 30 -4.95 2.49 -11.31
N SER A 31 -5.60 3.24 -10.43
CA SER A 31 -6.94 3.78 -10.65
C SER A 31 -7.03 4.49 -12.01
N GLN A 32 -8.03 4.12 -12.79
CA GLN A 32 -8.29 4.70 -14.12
C GLN A 32 -9.25 5.90 -14.07
N ASN A 33 -9.62 6.36 -12.87
CA ASN A 33 -10.55 7.48 -12.72
C ASN A 33 -9.94 8.77 -13.30
N PRO A 34 -10.73 9.61 -14.01
CA PRO A 34 -10.23 10.88 -14.51
C PRO A 34 -9.81 11.78 -13.34
N ILE A 35 -8.85 12.69 -13.60
CA ILE A 35 -8.44 13.68 -12.61
C ILE A 35 -9.58 14.68 -12.40
N SER A 36 -10.12 14.77 -11.17
CA SER A 36 -11.18 15.72 -10.83
C SER A 36 -11.27 15.96 -9.33
N TRP A 37 -11.83 17.11 -8.94
CA TRP A 37 -12.14 17.40 -7.54
C TRP A 37 -13.16 16.43 -6.94
N ASP A 38 -14.09 15.91 -7.74
CA ASP A 38 -15.08 14.93 -7.28
C ASP A 38 -14.42 13.60 -6.96
N ASN A 39 -13.52 13.13 -7.82
CA ASN A 39 -12.79 11.89 -7.59
C ASN A 39 -11.79 12.03 -6.44
N TRP A 40 -11.14 13.19 -6.29
CA TRP A 40 -10.30 13.48 -5.13
C TRP A 40 -11.10 13.41 -3.82
N ARG A 41 -12.31 14.01 -3.78
CA ARG A 41 -13.18 13.96 -2.60
C ARG A 41 -13.67 12.54 -2.32
N ALA A 42 -14.10 11.80 -3.34
CA ALA A 42 -14.54 10.42 -3.20
C ALA A 42 -13.41 9.51 -2.66
N ALA A 43 -12.18 9.70 -3.14
CA ALA A 43 -11.01 9.00 -2.63
C ALA A 43 -10.74 9.35 -1.17
N LYS A 44 -10.82 10.63 -0.80
CA LYS A 44 -10.70 11.07 0.59
C LYS A 44 -11.72 10.40 1.51
N GLU A 45 -13.01 10.48 1.15
CA GLU A 45 -14.12 9.95 1.94
C GLU A 45 -14.01 8.43 2.11
N SER A 46 -13.64 7.73 1.04
CA SER A 46 -13.43 6.28 1.09
C SER A 46 -12.25 5.90 1.97
N ALA A 47 -11.12 6.63 1.86
CA ALA A 47 -9.94 6.39 2.69
C ALA A 47 -10.25 6.58 4.18
N GLU A 48 -10.92 7.69 4.54
CA GLU A 48 -11.30 8.01 5.92
C GLU A 48 -12.31 7.01 6.49
N LYS A 49 -13.27 6.55 5.67
CA LYS A 49 -14.21 5.49 6.06
C LYS A 49 -13.48 4.19 6.39
N TYR A 50 -12.62 3.71 5.49
CA TYR A 50 -11.91 2.45 5.71
C TYR A 50 -10.89 2.54 6.85
N ASP A 51 -10.28 3.72 7.06
CA ASP A 51 -9.48 4.00 8.25
C ASP A 51 -10.30 3.76 9.52
N GLN A 52 -11.47 4.40 9.62
CA GLN A 52 -12.36 4.28 10.79
C GLN A 52 -12.85 2.85 11.02
N GLU A 53 -13.03 2.07 9.94
CA GLU A 53 -13.40 0.66 10.00
C GLU A 53 -12.22 -0.27 10.36
N GLY A 54 -11.00 0.26 10.46
CA GLY A 54 -9.78 -0.50 10.75
C GLY A 54 -9.22 -1.26 9.55
N ASP A 55 -9.77 -1.04 8.35
CA ASP A 55 -9.27 -1.64 7.11
C ASP A 55 -8.20 -0.77 6.48
N TYR A 56 -7.00 -0.86 7.05
CA TYR A 56 -5.88 -0.01 6.64
C TYR A 56 -5.36 -0.33 5.23
N THR A 57 -5.59 -1.53 4.73
CA THR A 57 -5.21 -1.91 3.35
C THR A 57 -6.08 -1.16 2.35
N ARG A 58 -7.41 -1.18 2.51
CA ARG A 58 -8.30 -0.40 1.62
C ARG A 58 -8.13 1.10 1.84
N ALA A 59 -7.97 1.55 3.08
CA ALA A 59 -7.69 2.96 3.36
C ALA A 59 -6.41 3.45 2.63
N LEU A 60 -5.35 2.65 2.66
CA LEU A 60 -4.09 2.95 1.95
C LEU A 60 -4.32 3.09 0.45
N GLN A 61 -5.05 2.17 -0.18
CA GLN A 61 -5.36 2.23 -1.62
C GLN A 61 -6.08 3.53 -1.99
N TYR A 62 -7.08 3.94 -1.20
CA TYR A 62 -7.79 5.19 -1.44
C TYR A 62 -6.96 6.44 -1.13
N TYR A 63 -6.06 6.41 -0.13
CA TYR A 63 -5.12 7.51 0.08
C TYR A 63 -4.10 7.63 -1.07
N LEU A 64 -3.72 6.52 -1.71
CA LEU A 64 -2.87 6.55 -2.89
C LEU A 64 -3.61 7.15 -4.11
N GLU A 65 -4.90 6.84 -4.26
CA GLU A 65 -5.74 7.53 -5.25
C GLU A 65 -5.91 9.03 -4.93
N TYR A 66 -6.11 9.37 -3.67
CA TYR A 66 -6.15 10.77 -3.22
C TYR A 66 -4.86 11.52 -3.62
N ILE A 67 -3.68 10.91 -3.42
CA ILE A 67 -2.40 11.50 -3.80
C ILE A 67 -2.36 11.72 -5.32
N ARG A 68 -2.67 10.69 -6.11
CA ARG A 68 -2.68 10.77 -7.58
C ARG A 68 -3.61 11.88 -8.09
N GLN A 69 -4.81 11.97 -7.52
CA GLN A 69 -5.78 13.01 -7.85
C GLN A 69 -5.26 14.41 -7.48
N ALA A 70 -4.67 14.57 -6.30
CA ALA A 70 -4.09 15.85 -5.85
C ALA A 70 -2.92 16.30 -6.74
N GLU A 71 -2.02 15.39 -7.11
CA GLU A 71 -0.90 15.64 -8.00
C GLU A 71 -1.39 16.03 -9.40
N GLY A 72 -2.37 15.30 -9.95
CA GLY A 72 -2.97 15.64 -11.25
C GLY A 72 -3.70 16.99 -11.26
N LEU A 73 -4.24 17.42 -10.12
CA LEU A 73 -4.86 18.74 -9.94
C LEU A 73 -3.85 19.87 -9.68
N GLY A 74 -2.54 19.56 -9.61
CA GLY A 74 -1.50 20.53 -9.27
C GLY A 74 -1.55 21.00 -7.81
N ARG A 75 -2.19 20.24 -6.92
CA ARG A 75 -2.37 20.55 -5.49
C ARG A 75 -1.40 19.77 -4.64
N LEU A 76 -0.12 20.13 -4.75
CA LEU A 76 0.98 19.44 -4.08
C LEU A 76 0.90 19.55 -2.55
N ASP A 77 0.31 20.62 -2.03
CA ASP A 77 -0.02 20.77 -0.60
C ASP A 77 -0.94 19.64 -0.11
N LEU A 78 -1.94 19.27 -0.92
CA LEU A 78 -2.82 18.15 -0.63
C LEU A 78 -2.09 16.83 -0.83
N ALA A 79 -1.28 16.68 -1.89
CA ALA A 79 -0.48 15.48 -2.10
C ALA A 79 0.43 15.16 -0.90
N ALA A 80 1.02 16.18 -0.25
CA ALA A 80 1.81 16.00 0.97
C ALA A 80 0.99 15.45 2.13
N TRP A 81 -0.21 15.97 2.37
CA TRP A 81 -1.15 15.42 3.36
C TRP A 81 -1.56 13.99 3.03
N GLY A 82 -1.79 13.69 1.75
CA GLY A 82 -2.09 12.35 1.27
C GLY A 82 -0.95 11.38 1.59
N LYS A 83 0.30 11.76 1.30
CA LYS A 83 1.50 10.95 1.60
C LYS A 83 1.64 10.67 3.10
N ASN A 84 1.41 11.67 3.95
CA ASN A 84 1.36 11.47 5.41
C ASN A 84 0.31 10.44 5.82
N ASN A 85 -0.91 10.55 5.30
CA ASN A 85 -2.01 9.68 5.68
C ASN A 85 -1.82 8.25 5.16
N ALA A 86 -1.34 8.08 3.92
CA ALA A 86 -0.96 6.80 3.36
C ALA A 86 0.13 6.11 4.21
N ALA A 87 1.21 6.82 4.53
CA ALA A 87 2.26 6.30 5.41
C ALA A 87 1.71 5.90 6.79
N TYR A 88 0.75 6.68 7.33
CA TYR A 88 0.13 6.36 8.60
C TYR A 88 -0.72 5.08 8.57
N MET A 89 -1.30 4.71 7.41
CA MET A 89 -2.01 3.43 7.28
C MET A 89 -1.05 2.25 7.45
N ILE A 90 0.12 2.34 6.81
CA ILE A 90 1.18 1.32 6.92
C ILE A 90 1.73 1.26 8.35
N ILE A 91 1.91 2.41 9.01
CA ILE A 91 2.28 2.46 10.43
C ILE A 91 1.24 1.76 11.30
N LYS A 92 -0.05 1.93 11.03
CA LYS A 92 -1.11 1.24 11.79
C LYS A 92 -1.15 -0.26 11.51
N GLN A 93 -0.89 -0.70 10.27
CA GLN A 93 -0.67 -2.11 9.95
C GLN A 93 0.51 -2.67 10.75
N HIS A 94 1.65 -1.97 10.77
CA HIS A 94 2.81 -2.36 11.57
C HIS A 94 2.52 -2.45 13.08
N LYS A 95 1.69 -1.55 13.62
CA LYS A 95 1.26 -1.62 15.02
C LYS A 95 0.38 -2.85 15.30
N GLN A 96 -0.34 -3.38 14.32
CA GLN A 96 -1.14 -4.61 14.44
C GLN A 96 -0.29 -5.86 14.18
N ASP A 97 0.65 -5.78 13.25
CA ASP A 97 1.57 -6.85 12.86
C ASP A 97 2.96 -6.25 12.62
N SER A 98 3.86 -6.49 13.56
CA SER A 98 5.23 -5.95 13.52
C SER A 98 6.11 -6.53 12.41
N SER A 99 5.60 -7.48 11.62
CA SER A 99 6.26 -7.95 10.40
C SER A 99 5.96 -7.10 9.16
N THR A 100 5.00 -6.17 9.24
CA THR A 100 4.68 -5.23 8.15
C THR A 100 5.91 -4.40 7.76
N ASP A 101 6.23 -4.37 6.47
CA ASP A 101 7.34 -3.56 5.94
C ASP A 101 7.03 -2.05 6.04
N LEU A 102 7.87 -1.32 6.77
CA LEU A 102 7.77 0.13 6.94
C LEU A 102 8.51 0.94 5.86
N ALA A 103 9.30 0.31 4.98
CA ALA A 103 10.05 1.01 3.95
C ALA A 103 9.15 1.85 2.99
N PRO A 104 7.98 1.37 2.54
CA PRO A 104 7.09 2.18 1.72
C PRO A 104 6.56 3.41 2.46
N ALA A 105 6.30 3.29 3.77
CA ALA A 105 5.88 4.42 4.60
C ALA A 105 7.00 5.44 4.76
N LYS A 106 8.25 5.01 4.98
CA LYS A 106 9.43 5.90 5.03
C LYS A 106 9.52 6.73 3.75
N LYS A 107 9.47 6.06 2.60
CA LYS A 107 9.53 6.71 1.28
C LYS A 107 8.44 7.77 1.10
N LEU A 108 7.19 7.45 1.41
CA LEU A 108 6.08 8.40 1.31
C LEU A 108 6.31 9.65 2.19
N LEU A 109 6.83 9.46 3.41
CA LEU A 109 7.09 10.58 4.32
C LEU A 109 8.24 11.47 3.83
N GLU A 110 9.32 10.86 3.34
CA GLU A 110 10.46 11.59 2.76
C GLU A 110 10.05 12.37 1.51
N GLU A 111 9.28 11.75 0.61
CA GLU A 111 8.71 12.42 -0.55
C GLU A 111 7.75 13.55 -0.15
N GLY A 112 6.94 13.35 0.89
CA GLY A 112 6.06 14.39 1.43
C GLY A 112 6.83 15.58 1.99
N LEU A 113 7.93 15.33 2.73
CA LEU A 113 8.79 16.38 3.27
C LEU A 113 9.55 17.15 2.19
N ALA A 114 9.80 16.52 1.04
CA ALA A 114 10.46 17.15 -0.11
C ALA A 114 9.53 18.08 -0.92
N ILE A 115 8.21 18.07 -0.67
CA ILE A 115 7.26 18.96 -1.36
C ILE A 115 7.36 20.38 -0.79
N ALA A 116 7.71 21.35 -1.64
CA ALA A 116 7.90 22.74 -1.25
C ALA A 116 6.59 23.39 -0.76
N GLU A 117 5.46 23.01 -1.34
CA GLU A 117 4.11 23.49 -1.04
C GLU A 117 3.50 22.87 0.24
N ALA A 118 4.18 21.91 0.87
CA ALA A 118 3.71 21.33 2.12
C ALA A 118 3.65 22.40 3.21
N THR A 119 2.50 22.51 3.88
CA THR A 119 2.35 23.45 5.01
C THR A 119 3.21 23.03 6.20
N GLU A 120 3.55 23.98 7.07
CA GLU A 120 4.35 23.67 8.27
C GLU A 120 3.66 22.64 9.17
N ASP A 121 2.34 22.72 9.33
CA ASP A 121 1.56 21.71 10.07
C ASP A 121 1.68 20.32 9.43
N CYS A 122 1.67 20.24 8.09
CA CYS A 122 1.85 18.99 7.37
C CYS A 122 3.26 18.42 7.61
N LYS A 123 4.31 19.25 7.49
CA LYS A 123 5.71 18.86 7.74
C LYS A 123 5.91 18.33 9.15
N LEU A 124 5.28 18.94 10.16
CA LEU A 124 5.34 18.45 11.54
C LEU A 124 4.74 17.04 11.69
N LYS A 125 3.62 16.75 11.01
CA LYS A 125 3.02 15.41 11.01
C LYS A 125 3.86 14.39 10.25
N LEU A 126 4.36 14.76 9.08
CA LEU A 126 5.28 13.94 8.29
C LEU A 126 6.52 13.57 9.11
N GLN A 127 7.17 14.56 9.72
CA GLN A 127 8.36 14.35 10.56
C GLN A 127 8.05 13.47 11.76
N SER A 128 6.94 13.71 12.47
CA SER A 128 6.55 12.90 13.63
C SER A 128 6.35 11.43 13.25
N ASN A 129 5.73 11.15 12.11
CA ASN A 129 5.55 9.78 11.62
C ASN A 129 6.88 9.17 11.15
N LEU A 130 7.80 9.98 10.61
CA LEU A 130 9.11 9.51 10.18
C LEU A 130 9.98 9.12 11.38
N GLU A 131 9.93 9.89 12.46
CA GLU A 131 10.60 9.56 13.72
C GLU A 131 10.08 8.24 14.32
N TYR A 132 8.78 7.94 14.21
CA TYR A 132 8.27 6.63 14.59
C TYR A 132 8.93 5.51 13.78
N ILE A 133 9.06 5.66 12.46
CA ILE A 133 9.65 4.63 11.60
C ILE A 133 11.14 4.41 11.91
N LYS A 134 11.89 5.49 12.21
CA LYS A 134 13.33 5.40 12.56
C LYS A 134 13.61 4.58 13.81
N MET A 135 12.61 4.34 14.66
CA MET A 135 12.75 3.42 15.79
C MET A 135 12.88 1.94 15.36
N PHE A 136 12.46 1.61 14.13
CA PHE A 136 12.38 0.24 13.61
C PHE A 136 13.31 0.00 12.41
N ILE A 137 13.54 1.02 11.57
CA ILE A 137 14.43 0.95 10.42
C ILE A 137 15.62 1.88 10.65
N LYS A 138 16.85 1.34 10.63
CA LYS A 138 18.09 2.12 10.66
C LYS A 138 18.47 2.59 9.26
N ASP A 139 19.04 3.80 9.18
CA ASP A 139 19.58 4.38 7.95
C ASP A 139 20.83 3.65 7.43
#